data_AF-A0A955PCU2-F1
#
_entry.id   AF-A0A955PCU2-F1
#
_cell.length_a   1.000
_cell.length_b   1.000
_cell.length_c   1.000
_cell.angle_alpha   90.00
_cell.angle_beta   90.00
_cell.angle_gamma   90.00
#
_symmetry.space_group_name_H-M   'P 1'
#
loop_
_entity.id
_entity.type
_entity.pdbx_description
1 polymer ?
#
loop_
_entity_poly.entity_id
_entity_poly.type
_entity_poly.pdbx_seq_one_letter_code
_entity_poly.pdbx_strand_id
1 'polypeptide(L)'
;MMKTNSICLSVCLLFGGLLLQIEEANARGRGIPIPIFFGSGEKVIHLADLPKDVKREFRMETGHEGSLGFLYERFHIFYLDIWTWNGRYVLYEDELYYEISSEFREALLTSGVKGFRKPILYTFPIGGILLVLIVVAAIGFPRLFPSPESQVRRLFNDERYQEAITLYSNKVRPSNQTEDGNDLEATPPEKAFESAVEHLEKKGIEHDEAQRNLQIMFQILASNSQRMSSR
;
A
#
# COMPACT_ATOMS: atom_id res chain seq x y z
N MET A 1 -15.49 -32.66 -4.23
CA MET A 1 -14.18 -32.01 -4.41
C MET A 1 -14.43 -30.60 -4.96
N MET A 2 -14.56 -29.59 -4.08
CA MET A 2 -14.79 -28.18 -4.44
C MET A 2 -14.24 -27.33 -3.30
N LYS A 3 -12.96 -26.92 -3.38
CA LYS A 3 -12.33 -26.04 -2.38
C LYS A 3 -11.47 -24.92 -3.00
N THR A 4 -11.53 -24.71 -4.31
CA THR A 4 -10.70 -23.73 -5.02
C THR A 4 -11.38 -22.38 -5.29
N ASN A 5 -12.71 -22.26 -5.09
CA ASN A 5 -13.45 -21.04 -5.46
C ASN A 5 -13.45 -19.95 -4.37
N SER A 6 -13.04 -20.27 -3.14
CA SER A 6 -13.11 -19.32 -2.00
C SER A 6 -11.92 -18.36 -1.95
N ILE A 7 -10.76 -18.77 -2.48
CA ILE A 7 -9.54 -17.94 -2.53
C ILE A 7 -9.67 -16.86 -3.61
N CYS A 8 -10.26 -17.18 -4.77
CA CYS A 8 -10.48 -16.23 -5.85
C CYS A 8 -11.44 -15.09 -5.43
N LEU A 9 -12.51 -15.42 -4.70
CA LEU A 9 -13.48 -14.43 -4.22
C LEU A 9 -12.87 -13.46 -3.19
N SER A 10 -11.98 -13.96 -2.31
CA SER A 10 -11.34 -13.14 -1.28
C SER A 10 -10.28 -12.19 -1.86
N VAL A 11 -9.55 -12.63 -2.90
CA VAL A 11 -8.59 -11.77 -3.62
C VAL A 11 -9.33 -10.68 -4.40
N CYS A 12 -10.47 -10.99 -5.04
CA CYS A 12 -11.30 -10.00 -5.73
C CYS A 12 -11.94 -8.98 -4.76
N LEU A 13 -12.36 -9.39 -3.56
CA LEU A 13 -12.93 -8.47 -2.55
C LEU A 13 -11.88 -7.54 -1.94
N LEU A 14 -10.65 -8.01 -1.73
CA LEU A 14 -9.53 -7.16 -1.31
C LEU A 14 -9.10 -6.18 -2.42
N PHE A 15 -9.11 -6.61 -3.68
CA PHE A 15 -8.84 -5.72 -4.83
C PHE A 15 -9.94 -4.67 -5.03
N GLY A 16 -11.22 -5.07 -4.91
CA GLY A 16 -12.36 -4.15 -5.04
C GLY A 16 -12.40 -3.09 -3.94
N GLY A 17 -12.11 -3.48 -2.69
CA GLY A 17 -12.06 -2.54 -1.56
C GLY A 17 -10.90 -1.54 -1.64
N LEU A 18 -9.75 -1.96 -2.16
CA LEU A 18 -8.58 -1.08 -2.31
C LEU A 18 -8.73 -0.08 -3.48
N LEU A 19 -9.44 -0.47 -4.55
CA LEU A 19 -9.70 0.42 -5.69
C LEU A 19 -10.78 1.47 -5.39
N LEU A 20 -11.75 1.17 -4.50
CA LEU A 20 -12.81 2.12 -4.11
C LEU A 20 -12.36 3.20 -3.12
N GLN A 21 -11.16 3.11 -2.54
CA GLN A 21 -10.59 4.19 -1.70
C GLN A 21 -9.67 5.14 -2.47
N ILE A 22 -9.56 5.00 -3.79
CA ILE A 22 -8.91 5.99 -4.66
C ILE A 22 -9.94 7.08 -5.02
N GLU A 23 -10.65 7.63 -4.04
CA GLU A 23 -11.40 8.86 -4.20
C GLU A 23 -10.51 10.03 -3.76
N GLU A 24 -10.04 10.77 -4.78
CA GLU A 24 -9.43 12.09 -4.71
C GLU A 24 -8.06 12.23 -4.02
N ALA A 25 -7.06 11.52 -4.54
CA ALA A 25 -5.71 12.10 -4.55
C ALA A 25 -5.69 13.28 -5.55
N ASN A 26 -6.18 14.45 -5.13
CA ASN A 26 -6.14 15.71 -5.87
C ASN A 26 -4.69 16.25 -5.96
N ALA A 27 -3.81 15.52 -6.65
CA ALA A 27 -2.46 15.98 -6.94
C ALA A 27 -2.49 16.88 -8.19
N ARG A 28 -2.74 18.18 -8.02
CA ARG A 28 -2.50 19.20 -9.05
C ARG A 28 -0.99 19.41 -9.23
N GLY A 29 -0.30 18.45 -9.81
CA GLY A 29 1.04 18.62 -10.36
C GLY A 29 0.96 18.95 -11.84
N ARG A 30 1.51 20.09 -12.28
CA ARG A 30 1.86 20.32 -13.70
C ARG A 30 3.02 19.37 -14.07
N GLY A 31 2.73 18.09 -14.18
CA GLY A 31 3.65 17.09 -14.71
C GLY A 31 3.48 16.98 -16.21
N ILE A 32 4.58 16.80 -16.94
CA ILE A 32 4.56 16.31 -18.32
C ILE A 32 3.83 14.95 -18.28
N PRO A 33 2.72 14.74 -19.00
CA PRO A 33 2.04 13.46 -18.98
C PRO A 33 2.97 12.41 -19.57
N ILE A 34 3.49 11.50 -18.73
CA ILE A 34 4.25 10.34 -19.20
C ILE A 34 3.20 9.33 -19.72
N PRO A 35 3.18 9.02 -21.02
CA PRO A 35 2.21 8.07 -21.56
C PRO A 35 2.46 6.69 -20.93
N ILE A 36 1.46 6.17 -20.23
CA ILE A 36 1.51 4.81 -19.66
C ILE A 36 0.99 3.84 -20.70
N PHE A 37 1.85 2.95 -21.19
CA PHE A 37 1.44 1.88 -22.09
C PHE A 37 1.04 0.67 -21.24
N PHE A 38 -0.17 0.17 -21.41
CA PHE A 38 -0.62 -1.05 -20.78
C PHE A 38 -1.28 -1.96 -21.82
N GLY A 39 -1.20 -3.26 -21.60
CA GLY A 39 -1.76 -4.22 -22.53
C GLY A 39 -1.84 -5.61 -21.95
N SER A 40 -2.61 -6.45 -22.63
CA SER A 40 -2.62 -7.89 -22.41
C SER A 40 -2.14 -8.61 -23.67
N GLY A 41 -1.61 -9.81 -23.48
CA GLY A 41 -1.21 -10.64 -24.60
C GLY A 41 -0.54 -11.92 -24.15
N GLU A 42 -0.16 -12.72 -25.12
CA GLU A 42 0.58 -13.96 -24.92
C GLU A 42 2.09 -13.71 -25.00
N LYS A 43 2.85 -14.54 -24.30
CA LYS A 43 4.31 -14.52 -24.36
C LYS A 43 4.84 -15.94 -24.22
N VAL A 44 5.75 -16.31 -25.13
CA VAL A 44 6.51 -17.56 -25.06
C VAL A 44 7.89 -17.25 -24.51
N ILE A 45 8.32 -17.99 -23.49
CA ILE A 45 9.70 -17.99 -23.00
C ILE A 45 10.38 -19.29 -23.44
N HIS A 46 11.55 -19.18 -24.05
CA HIS A 46 12.41 -20.33 -24.33
C HIS A 46 12.82 -21.05 -23.03
N LEU A 47 12.63 -22.37 -22.97
CA LEU A 47 13.06 -23.18 -21.83
C LEU A 47 14.25 -24.06 -22.16
N ALA A 48 14.16 -24.80 -23.27
CA ALA A 48 15.19 -25.76 -23.64
C ALA A 48 15.10 -26.14 -25.11
N ASP A 49 16.24 -26.55 -25.65
CA ASP A 49 16.30 -27.28 -26.92
C ASP A 49 15.76 -28.71 -26.77
N LEU A 50 15.03 -29.14 -27.80
CA LEU A 50 14.57 -30.52 -27.91
C LEU A 50 15.74 -31.48 -28.22
N PRO A 51 15.71 -32.73 -27.71
CA PRO A 51 16.66 -33.78 -28.07
C PRO A 51 16.58 -34.08 -29.57
N LYS A 52 17.69 -34.56 -30.17
CA LYS A 52 17.77 -34.82 -31.61
C LYS A 52 16.67 -35.76 -32.13
N ASP A 53 16.30 -36.77 -31.34
CA ASP A 53 15.27 -37.73 -31.74
C ASP A 53 13.88 -37.10 -31.78
N VAL A 54 13.56 -36.25 -30.80
CA VAL A 54 12.28 -35.53 -30.73
C VAL A 54 12.23 -34.40 -31.77
N LYS A 55 13.34 -33.69 -31.99
CA LYS A 55 13.44 -32.70 -33.09
C LYS A 55 13.18 -33.34 -34.45
N ARG A 56 13.64 -34.58 -34.66
CA ARG A 56 13.42 -35.30 -35.92
C ARG A 56 11.94 -35.65 -36.11
N GLU A 57 11.28 -36.17 -35.07
CA GLU A 57 9.85 -36.50 -35.08
C GLU A 57 8.99 -35.25 -35.32
N PHE A 58 9.22 -34.19 -34.53
CA PHE A 58 8.51 -32.93 -34.69
C PHE A 58 8.68 -32.33 -36.09
N ARG A 59 9.90 -32.37 -36.65
CA ARG A 59 10.17 -31.92 -38.03
C ARG A 59 9.45 -32.74 -39.08
N MET A 60 9.32 -34.06 -38.88
CA MET A 60 8.59 -34.93 -39.81
C MET A 60 7.08 -34.62 -39.82
N GLU A 61 6.50 -34.25 -38.67
CA GLU A 61 5.08 -33.92 -38.56
C GLU A 61 4.75 -32.49 -38.99
N THR A 62 5.56 -31.52 -38.58
CA THR A 62 5.25 -30.09 -38.75
C THR A 62 6.06 -29.43 -39.86
N GLY A 63 7.19 -30.00 -40.27
CA GLY A 63 8.17 -29.37 -41.16
C GLY A 63 9.12 -28.40 -40.48
N HIS A 64 9.02 -28.25 -39.15
CA HIS A 64 9.60 -27.15 -38.36
C HIS A 64 10.66 -27.66 -37.37
N GLU A 65 11.65 -26.83 -37.04
CA GLU A 65 12.69 -27.12 -36.04
C GLU A 65 12.33 -26.48 -34.68
N GLY A 66 11.32 -27.03 -34.01
CA GLY A 66 10.79 -26.47 -32.77
C GLY A 66 11.73 -26.56 -31.55
N SER A 67 11.49 -25.66 -30.60
CA SER A 67 12.08 -25.63 -29.27
C SER A 67 11.00 -25.75 -28.19
N LEU A 68 11.39 -26.17 -26.97
CA LEU A 68 10.47 -26.20 -25.84
C LEU A 68 10.35 -24.79 -25.25
N GLY A 69 9.11 -24.30 -25.14
CA GLY A 69 8.77 -23.01 -24.56
C GLY A 69 7.73 -23.11 -23.43
N PHE A 70 7.63 -22.02 -22.68
CA PHE A 70 6.55 -21.77 -21.72
C PHE A 70 5.72 -20.60 -22.21
N LEU A 71 4.50 -20.89 -22.67
CA LEU A 71 3.51 -19.91 -23.09
C LEU A 71 2.69 -19.48 -21.86
N TYR A 72 2.50 -18.19 -21.67
CA TYR A 72 1.58 -17.66 -20.67
C TYR A 72 0.89 -16.40 -21.14
N GLU A 73 -0.28 -16.14 -20.57
CA GLU A 73 -0.98 -14.87 -20.72
C GLU A 73 -0.41 -13.88 -19.70
N ARG A 74 -0.27 -12.63 -20.13
CA ARG A 74 0.25 -11.54 -19.29
C ARG A 74 -0.58 -10.28 -19.41
N PHE A 75 -0.65 -9.56 -18.30
CA PHE A 75 -0.96 -8.15 -18.24
C PHE A 75 0.34 -7.41 -17.95
N HIS A 76 0.67 -6.44 -18.80
CA HIS A 76 1.90 -5.68 -18.69
C HIS A 76 1.62 -4.18 -18.63
N ILE A 77 2.50 -3.48 -17.92
CA ILE A 77 2.61 -2.03 -17.96
C ILE A 77 4.04 -1.75 -18.47
N PHE A 78 4.14 -1.01 -19.57
CA PHE A 78 5.34 -0.87 -20.37
C PHE A 78 5.91 -2.23 -20.78
N TYR A 79 7.17 -2.51 -20.44
CA TYR A 79 7.83 -3.77 -20.76
C TYR A 79 7.79 -4.77 -19.59
N LEU A 80 7.05 -4.45 -18.53
CA LEU A 80 7.03 -5.20 -17.28
C LEU A 80 5.76 -6.05 -17.16
N ASP A 81 5.94 -7.36 -17.04
CA ASP A 81 4.85 -8.31 -16.83
C ASP A 81 4.35 -8.18 -15.37
N ILE A 82 3.26 -7.43 -15.17
CA ILE A 82 2.69 -7.14 -13.84
C ILE A 82 1.94 -8.36 -13.30
N TRP A 83 1.18 -9.03 -14.17
CA TRP A 83 0.41 -10.21 -13.80
C TRP A 83 0.49 -11.26 -14.90
N THR A 84 0.59 -12.53 -14.51
CA THR A 84 0.73 -13.64 -15.46
C THR A 84 -0.15 -14.82 -15.05
N TRP A 85 -0.79 -15.48 -16.02
CA TRP A 85 -1.70 -16.60 -15.78
C TRP A 85 -1.70 -17.59 -16.97
N ASN A 86 -2.48 -18.68 -16.86
CA ASN A 86 -2.65 -19.70 -17.91
C ASN A 86 -1.35 -20.26 -18.53
N GLY A 87 -0.33 -20.49 -17.70
CA GLY A 87 0.97 -20.94 -18.16
C GLY A 87 0.96 -22.42 -18.57
N ARG A 88 1.35 -22.70 -19.81
CA ARG A 88 1.44 -24.04 -20.38
C ARG A 88 2.74 -24.25 -21.16
N TYR A 89 3.18 -25.50 -21.24
CA TYR A 89 4.34 -25.86 -22.06
C TYR A 89 3.89 -26.01 -23.51
N VAL A 90 4.70 -25.52 -24.44
CA VAL A 90 4.42 -25.58 -25.89
C VAL A 90 5.71 -25.91 -26.64
N LEU A 91 5.57 -26.48 -27.82
CA LEU A 91 6.64 -26.42 -28.82
C LEU A 91 6.45 -25.17 -29.63
N TYR A 92 7.52 -24.46 -29.95
CA TYR A 92 7.42 -23.26 -30.76
C TYR A 92 8.59 -23.13 -31.72
N GLU A 93 8.33 -22.50 -32.85
CA GLU A 93 9.34 -21.99 -33.78
C GLU A 93 8.89 -20.58 -34.20
N ASP A 94 9.75 -19.59 -33.93
CA ASP A 94 9.46 -18.17 -34.12
C ASP A 94 8.13 -17.73 -33.47
N GLU A 95 7.11 -17.42 -34.28
CA GLU A 95 5.80 -16.93 -33.83
C GLU A 95 4.74 -18.05 -33.72
N LEU A 96 5.05 -19.26 -34.22
CA LEU A 96 4.12 -20.39 -34.21
C LEU A 96 4.36 -21.25 -32.98
N TYR A 97 3.27 -21.65 -32.32
CA TYR A 97 3.34 -22.58 -31.21
C TYR A 97 2.30 -23.70 -31.33
N TYR A 98 2.69 -24.87 -30.80
CA TYR A 98 1.92 -26.10 -30.81
C TYR A 98 1.78 -26.59 -29.38
N GLU A 99 0.54 -26.90 -29.00
CA GLU A 99 0.26 -27.46 -27.68
C GLU A 99 0.76 -28.90 -27.61
N ILE A 100 1.43 -29.22 -26.50
CA ILE A 100 1.87 -30.59 -26.23
C ILE A 100 0.82 -31.33 -25.40
N SER A 101 0.56 -32.58 -25.77
CA SER A 101 -0.24 -33.48 -24.95
C SER A 101 0.48 -33.79 -23.63
N SER A 102 -0.27 -34.20 -22.61
CA SER A 102 0.30 -34.63 -21.33
C SER A 102 1.25 -35.81 -21.48
N GLU A 103 0.95 -36.74 -22.39
CA GLU A 103 1.76 -37.92 -22.69
C GLU A 103 3.12 -37.53 -23.28
N PHE A 104 3.10 -36.62 -24.27
CA PHE A 104 4.32 -36.11 -24.89
C PHE A 104 5.20 -35.33 -23.91
N ARG A 105 4.57 -34.59 -22.99
CA ARG A 105 5.28 -33.91 -21.91
C ARG A 105 6.00 -34.88 -20.98
N GLU A 106 5.39 -36.01 -20.63
CA GLU A 106 6.02 -37.05 -19.80
C GLU A 106 7.18 -37.74 -20.53
N ALA A 107 7.04 -37.98 -21.85
CA ALA A 107 8.13 -38.49 -22.68
C ALA A 107 9.33 -37.52 -22.72
N LEU A 108 9.07 -36.21 -22.84
CA LEU A 108 10.11 -35.18 -22.78
C LEU A 108 10.82 -35.10 -21.42
N LEU A 109 10.06 -35.25 -20.32
CA LEU A 109 10.64 -35.33 -18.98
C LEU A 109 11.54 -36.55 -18.82
N THR A 110 11.11 -37.69 -19.35
CA THR A 110 11.84 -38.98 -19.27
C THR A 110 13.08 -39.00 -20.15
N SER A 111 13.05 -38.33 -21.31
CA SER A 111 14.20 -38.19 -22.22
C SER A 111 15.32 -37.29 -21.68
N GLY A 112 15.17 -36.73 -20.47
CA GLY A 112 16.22 -35.99 -19.78
C GLY A 112 16.33 -34.52 -20.19
N VAL A 113 15.30 -33.96 -20.84
CA VAL A 113 15.23 -32.52 -21.14
C VAL A 113 15.21 -31.74 -19.82
N LYS A 114 16.32 -31.05 -19.55
CA LYS A 114 16.44 -30.12 -18.43
C LYS A 114 15.76 -28.82 -18.85
N GLY A 115 14.87 -28.28 -18.01
CA GLY A 115 14.20 -27.00 -18.31
C GLY A 115 12.71 -26.95 -18.04
N PHE A 116 12.08 -28.05 -17.61
CA PHE A 116 10.66 -28.10 -17.21
C PHE A 116 10.31 -27.35 -15.91
N ARG A 117 11.09 -26.34 -15.54
CA ARG A 117 10.76 -25.45 -14.43
C ARG A 117 9.97 -24.27 -14.98
N LYS A 118 8.89 -23.93 -14.28
CA LYS A 118 8.15 -22.69 -14.56
C LYS A 118 9.10 -21.50 -14.34
N PRO A 119 9.07 -20.49 -15.23
CA PRO A 119 9.84 -19.27 -15.01
C PRO A 119 9.51 -18.64 -13.65
N ILE A 120 10.53 -18.13 -12.96
CA ILE A 120 10.37 -17.56 -11.60
C ILE A 120 9.41 -16.36 -11.64
N LEU A 121 9.58 -15.48 -12.63
CA LEU A 121 8.74 -14.28 -12.83
C LEU A 121 7.29 -14.62 -13.21
N TYR A 122 7.04 -15.80 -13.78
CA TYR A 122 5.67 -16.30 -13.97
C TYR A 122 5.08 -16.81 -12.65
N THR A 123 5.90 -17.46 -11.83
CA THR A 123 5.48 -18.04 -10.54
C THR A 123 5.22 -16.95 -9.50
N PHE A 124 6.04 -15.92 -9.50
CA PHE A 124 5.95 -14.76 -8.64
C PHE A 124 5.79 -13.50 -9.50
N PRO A 125 4.56 -13.23 -10.00
CA PRO A 125 4.33 -12.05 -10.80
C PRO A 125 4.66 -10.79 -10.00
N ILE A 126 5.27 -9.82 -10.66
CA ILE A 126 5.79 -8.60 -10.00
C ILE A 126 4.67 -7.85 -9.29
N GLY A 127 3.46 -7.82 -9.87
CA GLY A 127 2.28 -7.23 -9.26
C GLY A 127 1.92 -7.87 -7.92
N GLY A 128 2.14 -9.18 -7.75
CA GLY A 128 1.94 -9.87 -6.47
C GLY A 128 2.93 -9.40 -5.40
N ILE A 129 4.20 -9.25 -5.77
CA ILE A 129 5.24 -8.74 -4.86
C ILE A 129 4.93 -7.30 -4.45
N LEU A 130 4.58 -6.44 -5.41
CA LEU A 130 4.19 -5.06 -5.16
C LEU A 130 2.98 -4.98 -4.23
N LEU A 131 1.98 -5.83 -4.43
CA LEU A 131 0.80 -5.88 -3.56
C LEU A 131 1.18 -6.23 -2.12
N VAL A 132 2.04 -7.22 -1.91
CA VAL A 132 2.51 -7.58 -0.56
C VAL A 132 3.24 -6.40 0.09
N LEU A 133 4.11 -5.72 -0.65
CA LEU A 133 4.82 -4.54 -0.14
C LEU A 133 3.87 -3.41 0.23
N ILE A 134 2.86 -3.14 -0.60
CA ILE A 134 1.83 -2.12 -0.31
C ILE A 134 1.05 -2.49 0.96
N VAL A 135 0.66 -3.76 1.12
CA VAL A 135 -0.05 -4.23 2.31
C VAL A 135 0.82 -4.11 3.57
N VAL A 136 2.09 -4.53 3.49
CA VAL A 136 3.04 -4.40 4.60
C VAL A 136 3.26 -2.94 4.95
N ALA A 137 3.40 -2.05 3.95
CA ALA A 137 3.50 -0.62 4.17
C ALA A 137 2.21 -0.07 4.82
N ALA A 138 1.04 -0.38 4.30
CA ALA A 138 -0.23 0.10 4.85
C ALA A 138 -0.45 -0.30 6.32
N ILE A 139 0.01 -1.50 6.72
CA ILE A 139 -0.14 -2.00 8.09
C ILE A 139 1.01 -1.53 9.00
N GLY A 140 2.24 -1.50 8.49
CA GLY A 140 3.45 -1.18 9.26
C GLY A 140 3.70 0.31 9.41
N PHE A 141 3.39 1.11 8.37
CA PHE A 141 3.67 2.53 8.34
C PHE A 141 2.96 3.32 9.44
N PRO A 142 1.66 3.09 9.76
CA PRO A 142 0.99 3.79 10.85
C PRO A 142 1.57 3.47 12.24
N ARG A 143 2.26 2.32 12.40
CA ARG A 143 2.93 1.96 13.66
C ARG A 143 4.26 2.67 13.84
N LEU A 144 4.99 2.89 12.74
CA LEU A 144 6.29 3.57 12.76
C LEU A 144 6.14 5.09 12.73
N PHE A 145 5.09 5.59 12.08
CA PHE A 145 4.81 7.00 11.91
C PHE A 145 3.35 7.28 12.29
N PRO A 146 3.05 7.37 13.61
CA PRO A 146 1.71 7.72 14.05
C PRO A 146 1.35 9.11 13.49
N SER A 147 0.20 9.19 12.82
CA SER A 147 -0.28 10.45 12.24
C SER A 147 -0.47 11.52 13.33
N PRO A 148 -0.11 12.79 13.09
CA PRO A 148 -0.34 13.90 14.02
C PRO A 148 -1.79 13.98 14.49
N GLU A 149 -2.77 13.65 13.65
CA GLU A 149 -4.19 13.66 14.03
C GLU A 149 -4.53 12.63 15.13
N SER A 150 -3.88 11.47 15.09
CA SER A 150 -4.08 10.43 16.09
C SER A 150 -3.46 10.81 17.45
N GLN A 151 -2.33 11.52 17.41
CA GLN A 151 -1.69 12.07 18.61
C GLN A 151 -2.57 13.16 19.22
N VAL A 152 -3.05 14.08 18.40
CA VAL A 152 -3.96 15.16 18.80
C VAL A 152 -5.23 14.62 19.43
N ARG A 153 -5.88 13.63 18.80
CA ARG A 153 -7.09 13.02 19.35
C ARG A 153 -6.84 12.35 20.71
N ARG A 154 -5.67 11.76 20.92
CA ARG A 154 -5.27 11.22 22.22
C ARG A 154 -5.09 12.34 23.25
N LEU A 155 -4.43 13.43 22.89
CA LEU A 155 -4.23 14.59 23.75
C LEU A 155 -5.56 15.24 24.16
N PHE A 156 -6.49 15.41 23.21
CA PHE A 156 -7.83 15.96 23.51
C PHE A 156 -8.69 15.04 24.38
N ASN A 157 -8.43 13.73 24.38
CA ASN A 157 -9.14 12.77 25.22
C ASN A 157 -8.47 12.53 26.58
N ASP A 158 -7.28 13.09 26.82
CA ASP A 158 -6.58 12.97 28.10
C ASP A 158 -7.10 14.05 29.06
N GLU A 159 -7.64 13.59 30.19
CA GLU A 159 -8.20 14.44 31.24
C GLU A 159 -7.21 15.51 31.72
N ARG A 160 -5.92 15.17 31.80
CA ARG A 160 -4.86 16.10 32.25
C ARG A 160 -4.70 17.29 31.31
N TYR A 161 -4.75 17.03 30.00
CA TYR A 161 -4.65 18.07 28.97
C TYR A 161 -5.93 18.91 28.88
N GLN A 162 -7.10 18.30 29.12
CA GLN A 162 -8.35 19.06 29.23
C GLN A 162 -8.33 20.03 30.43
N GLU A 163 -7.88 19.57 31.61
CA GLU A 163 -7.67 20.42 32.79
C GLU A 163 -6.67 21.56 32.51
N ALA A 164 -5.58 21.28 31.81
CA ALA A 164 -4.58 22.29 31.46
C ALA A 164 -5.15 23.38 30.53
N ILE A 165 -6.00 23.00 29.57
CA ILE A 165 -6.68 23.95 28.68
C ILE A 165 -7.69 24.80 29.43
N THR A 166 -8.47 24.23 30.36
CA THR A 166 -9.43 25.00 31.16
C THR A 166 -8.72 25.95 32.12
N LEU A 167 -7.61 25.53 32.71
CA LEU A 167 -6.74 26.40 33.51
C LEU A 167 -6.21 27.57 32.68
N TYR A 168 -5.72 27.30 31.47
CA TYR A 168 -5.29 28.34 30.54
C TYR A 168 -6.42 29.31 30.21
N SER A 169 -7.60 28.82 29.81
CA SER A 169 -8.71 29.69 29.42
C SER A 169 -9.21 30.55 30.57
N ASN A 170 -9.29 29.99 31.78
CA ASN A 170 -9.71 30.72 32.98
C ASN A 170 -8.71 31.80 33.39
N LYS A 171 -7.40 31.61 33.15
CA LYS A 171 -6.38 32.62 33.45
C LYS A 171 -6.31 33.74 32.41
N VAL A 172 -6.50 33.42 31.13
CA VAL A 172 -6.47 34.39 30.03
C VAL A 172 -7.77 35.21 29.96
N ARG A 173 -8.91 34.55 30.19
CA ARG A 173 -10.22 35.17 30.20
C ARG A 173 -10.98 34.70 31.44
N PRO A 174 -10.71 35.31 32.61
CA PRO A 174 -11.46 34.99 33.82
C PRO A 174 -12.94 35.15 33.54
N SER A 175 -13.69 34.07 33.75
CA SER A 175 -15.15 34.10 33.79
C SER A 175 -15.54 34.89 35.03
N ASN A 176 -16.34 35.94 34.90
CA ASN A 176 -16.78 36.85 35.97
C ASN A 176 -17.71 36.18 37.00
N GLN A 177 -17.30 35.05 37.59
CA GLN A 177 -18.01 34.35 38.66
C GLN A 177 -17.01 33.98 39.76
N THR A 178 -16.54 35.00 40.47
CA THR A 178 -16.12 34.85 41.86
C THR A 178 -17.12 35.64 42.70
N GLU A 179 -17.78 34.96 43.64
CA GLU A 179 -18.67 35.58 44.65
C GLU A 179 -17.91 36.52 45.60
N ASP A 180 -16.57 36.44 45.59
CA ASP A 180 -15.67 37.33 46.31
C ASP A 180 -15.17 38.39 45.32
N GLY A 181 -15.63 39.64 45.48
CA GLY A 181 -15.47 40.76 44.54
C GLY A 181 -14.06 41.30 44.32
N ASN A 182 -13.07 40.42 44.10
CA ASN A 182 -11.77 40.77 43.57
C ASN A 182 -11.78 40.64 42.05
N ASP A 183 -11.49 41.74 41.36
CA ASP A 183 -11.22 41.74 39.93
C ASP A 183 -10.01 40.86 39.65
N LEU A 184 -10.24 39.67 39.08
CA LEU A 184 -9.16 38.81 38.61
C LEU A 184 -8.53 39.47 37.39
N GLU A 185 -7.35 40.07 37.57
CA GLU A 185 -6.57 40.64 36.48
C GLU A 185 -6.21 39.54 35.46
N ALA A 186 -6.54 39.78 34.20
CA ALA A 186 -6.26 38.82 33.13
C ALA A 186 -4.75 38.58 33.04
N THR A 187 -4.35 37.32 33.11
CA THR A 187 -2.93 36.95 33.02
C THR A 187 -2.49 36.99 31.56
N PRO A 188 -1.29 37.54 31.23
CA PRO A 188 -0.74 37.47 29.88
C PRO A 188 -0.73 36.03 29.35
N PRO A 189 -1.10 35.79 28.07
CA PRO A 189 -1.21 34.44 27.51
C PRO A 189 0.03 33.57 27.71
N GLU A 190 1.22 34.16 27.65
CA GLU A 190 2.50 33.48 27.87
C GLU A 190 2.61 32.89 29.29
N LYS A 191 2.22 33.66 30.31
CA LYS A 191 2.25 33.21 31.72
C LYS A 191 1.14 32.21 32.02
N ALA A 192 -0.01 32.36 31.37
CA ALA A 192 -1.09 31.38 31.47
C ALA A 192 -0.73 30.05 30.80
N PHE A 193 0.01 30.10 29.69
CA PHE A 193 0.55 28.93 29.01
C PHE A 193 1.56 28.20 29.90
N GLU A 194 2.52 28.93 30.49
CA GLU A 194 3.50 28.34 31.41
C GLU A 194 2.82 27.66 32.61
N SER A 195 1.79 28.30 33.18
CA SER A 195 0.99 27.71 34.26
C SER A 195 0.31 26.39 33.86
N ALA A 196 -0.11 26.26 32.60
CA ALA A 196 -0.71 25.04 32.07
C ALA A 196 0.34 23.93 31.89
N VAL A 197 1.56 24.29 31.48
CA VAL A 197 2.71 23.38 31.40
C VAL A 197 3.07 22.86 32.81
N GLU A 198 3.25 23.75 33.78
CA GLU A 198 3.53 23.38 35.17
C GLU A 198 2.46 22.45 35.79
N HIS A 199 1.19 22.64 35.40
CA HIS A 199 0.10 21.76 35.85
C HIS A 199 0.28 20.33 35.32
N LEU A 200 0.68 20.18 34.05
CA LEU A 200 0.94 18.87 33.44
C LEU A 200 2.19 18.21 34.05
N GLU A 201 3.22 18.98 34.38
CA GLU A 201 4.40 18.49 35.10
C GLU A 201 4.04 17.91 36.47
N LYS A 202 3.19 18.61 37.23
CA LYS A 202 2.69 18.12 38.53
C LYS A 202 1.90 16.81 38.39
N LYS A 203 1.32 16.56 37.21
CA LYS A 203 0.60 15.33 36.86
C LYS A 203 1.50 14.25 36.23
N GLY A 204 2.83 14.46 36.23
CA GLY A 204 3.83 13.47 35.83
C GLY A 204 4.17 13.44 34.35
N ILE A 205 3.88 14.51 33.60
CA ILE A 205 4.28 14.66 32.18
C ILE A 205 5.60 15.44 32.14
N GLU A 206 6.54 15.06 31.28
CA GLU A 206 7.80 15.80 31.12
C GLU A 206 7.55 17.23 30.61
N HIS A 207 8.30 18.22 31.09
CA HIS A 207 8.21 19.64 30.66
C HIS A 207 8.14 19.80 29.13
N ASP A 208 9.13 19.26 28.44
CA ASP A 208 9.27 19.38 26.99
C ASP A 208 8.12 18.69 26.25
N GLU A 209 7.63 17.57 26.77
CA GLU A 209 6.45 16.88 26.26
C GLU A 209 5.17 17.70 26.47
N ALA A 210 4.97 18.24 27.67
CA ALA A 210 3.83 19.09 28.02
C ALA A 210 3.78 20.35 27.12
N GLN A 211 4.91 21.04 26.97
CA GLN A 211 5.03 22.22 26.13
C GLN A 211 4.72 21.93 24.66
N ARG A 212 5.37 20.92 24.07
CA ARG A 212 5.14 20.53 22.67
C ARG A 212 3.69 20.14 22.42
N ASN A 213 3.12 19.30 23.29
CA ASN A 213 1.76 18.81 23.13
C ASN A 213 0.72 19.93 23.27
N LEU A 214 0.89 20.85 24.24
CA LEU A 214 0.00 22.02 24.39
C LEU A 214 0.10 22.97 23.20
N GLN A 215 1.31 23.24 22.67
CA GLN A 215 1.47 24.06 21.46
C GLN A 215 0.70 23.50 20.27
N ILE A 216 0.81 22.19 20.04
CA ILE A 216 0.08 21.49 18.97
C ILE A 216 -1.44 21.67 19.17
N MET A 217 -1.94 21.48 20.39
CA MET A 217 -3.37 21.62 20.68
C MET A 217 -3.86 23.06 20.43
N PHE A 218 -3.14 24.08 20.88
CA PHE A 218 -3.53 25.47 20.66
C PHE A 218 -3.46 25.88 19.19
N GLN A 219 -2.46 25.41 18.43
CA GLN A 219 -2.38 25.65 16.99
C GLN A 219 -3.62 25.11 16.27
N ILE A 220 -4.09 23.92 16.66
CA ILE A 220 -5.28 23.29 16.08
C ILE A 220 -6.55 24.04 16.47
N LEU A 221 -6.70 24.41 17.75
CA LEU A 221 -7.84 25.22 18.21
C LEU A 221 -7.91 26.57 17.48
N ALA A 222 -6.79 27.25 17.30
CA ALA A 222 -6.71 28.50 16.56
C ALA A 222 -7.11 28.32 15.09
N SER A 223 -6.61 27.26 14.43
CA SER A 223 -6.95 26.96 13.04
C SER A 223 -8.44 26.65 12.84
N ASN A 224 -9.07 25.96 13.79
CA ASN A 224 -10.50 25.63 13.75
C ASN A 224 -11.37 26.86 14.01
N SER A 225 -10.96 27.75 14.92
CA SER A 225 -11.65 29.02 15.16
C SER A 225 -11.67 29.91 13.91
N GLN A 226 -10.55 30.02 13.19
CA GLN A 226 -10.48 30.80 11.95
C GLN A 226 -11.39 30.24 10.84
N ARG A 227 -11.44 28.91 10.67
CA ARG A 227 -12.33 28.26 9.68
C ARG A 227 -13.82 28.52 9.96
N MET A 228 -14.19 28.56 11.24
CA MET A 228 -15.58 28.84 11.65
C MET A 228 -15.97 30.31 11.43
N SER A 229 -15.02 31.25 11.51
CA SER A 229 -15.28 32.67 11.24
C SER A 229 -15.36 33.02 9.74
N SER A 230 -14.88 32.13 8.86
CA SER A 230 -14.89 32.34 7.40
C SER A 230 -16.08 31.70 6.67
N ARG A 231 -16.98 31.05 7.41
CA ARG A 231 -18.23 30.45 6.92
C ARG A 231 -19.41 31.31 7.36
#